data_AF-A0A0J9SXU9-F1
#
_entry.id   AF-A0A0J9SXU9-F1
#
_cell.length_a   1.000
_cell.length_b   1.000
_cell.length_c   1.000
_cell.angle_alpha   90.00
_cell.angle_beta   90.00
_cell.angle_gamma   90.00
#
_symmetry.space_group_name_H-M   'P 1'
#
loop_
_entity.id
_entity.type
_entity.pdbx_description
1 polymer ?
#
loop_
_entity_poly.entity_id
_entity_poly.type
_entity_poly.pdbx_seq_one_letter_code
_entity_poly.pdbx_strand_id
1 'polypeptide(L)'
;MTFKEKTSPQDICKEFTLLYLSFLKYLATGTSLNKIFSFGDCDFLNYWLNDKLRKSVKDGDNIDVRGFYDEIKNKNQGFFSDNEDLEEYMKIIDPEILKNMELLYDLYYYERRILNMLLNQDYSEKDKKPCSYYTDNCYKSYKTALDRCLNGHKELCKELKYFKKSYNFSIEQDIQDVNNCKTATNFRLPEQDPVLEIEKKEAMRIQNLTSPLIVLLVTPLIYKVKKITLIKD
;
A
#
# COMPACT_ATOMS: atom_id res chain seq x y z
N MET A 1 -8.67 24.65 -8.96
CA MET A 1 -8.38 24.27 -7.55
C MET A 1 -8.08 25.51 -6.71
N THR A 2 -8.41 25.51 -5.42
CA THR A 2 -8.07 26.61 -4.48
C THR A 2 -7.16 26.09 -3.37
N PHE A 3 -5.98 26.69 -3.19
CA PHE A 3 -4.95 26.20 -2.27
C PHE A 3 -5.12 26.73 -0.84
N LYS A 4 -4.58 25.99 0.14
CA LYS A 4 -4.46 26.43 1.54
C LYS A 4 -3.36 27.48 1.63
N GLU A 5 -3.49 28.44 2.56
CA GLU A 5 -2.61 29.62 2.67
C GLU A 5 -1.12 29.30 2.90
N LYS A 6 -0.83 28.12 3.46
CA LYS A 6 0.54 27.62 3.71
C LYS A 6 1.10 26.74 2.60
N THR A 7 0.40 26.60 1.47
CA THR A 7 0.76 25.67 0.39
C THR A 7 0.80 26.38 -0.96
N SER A 8 1.86 26.10 -1.72
CA SER A 8 2.25 26.85 -2.91
C SER A 8 2.20 25.92 -4.14
N PRO A 9 1.37 26.20 -5.15
CA PRO A 9 1.36 25.46 -6.42
C PRO A 9 2.75 25.41 -7.07
N GLN A 10 3.51 26.51 -6.96
CA GLN A 10 4.86 26.63 -7.49
C GLN A 10 5.85 25.71 -6.80
N ASP A 11 5.66 25.41 -5.51
CA ASP A 11 6.55 24.52 -4.77
C ASP A 11 6.20 23.04 -4.99
N ILE A 12 4.92 22.69 -5.12
CA ILE A 12 4.50 21.35 -5.59
C ILE A 12 5.05 21.09 -7.01
N CYS A 13 4.99 22.08 -7.90
CA CYS A 13 5.60 22.00 -9.24
C CYS A 13 7.11 21.74 -9.17
N LYS A 14 7.86 22.46 -8.31
CA LYS A 14 9.31 22.24 -8.16
C LYS A 14 9.61 20.84 -7.62
N GLU A 15 8.91 20.42 -6.56
CA GLU A 15 9.08 19.10 -5.96
C GLU A 15 8.77 17.97 -6.96
N PHE A 16 7.68 18.08 -7.72
CA PHE A 16 7.33 17.10 -8.75
C PHE A 16 8.39 17.02 -9.87
N THR A 17 8.83 18.16 -10.40
CA THR A 17 9.89 18.19 -11.43
C THR A 17 11.21 17.61 -10.92
N LEU A 18 11.57 17.87 -9.65
CA LEU A 18 12.76 17.26 -9.02
C LEU A 18 12.62 15.75 -8.80
N LEU A 19 11.41 15.27 -8.46
CA LEU A 19 11.11 13.85 -8.31
C LEU A 19 11.21 13.13 -9.66
N TYR A 20 10.50 13.63 -10.69
CA TYR A 20 10.57 13.14 -12.06
C TYR A 20 12.03 13.10 -12.59
N LEU A 21 12.81 14.17 -12.32
CA LEU A 21 14.25 14.21 -12.59
C LEU A 21 15.06 13.11 -11.90
N SER A 22 14.72 12.72 -10.66
CA SER A 22 15.46 11.66 -9.95
C SER A 22 15.22 10.27 -10.55
N PHE A 23 13.99 9.97 -10.97
CA PHE A 23 13.66 8.71 -11.65
C PHE A 23 14.37 8.63 -13.02
N LEU A 24 14.33 9.70 -13.83
CA LEU A 24 15.07 9.77 -15.10
C LEU A 24 16.58 9.58 -14.91
N LYS A 25 17.18 10.17 -13.87
CA LYS A 25 18.60 10.00 -13.55
C LYS A 25 18.94 8.58 -13.12
N TYR A 26 18.07 7.92 -12.35
CA TYR A 26 18.24 6.52 -11.95
C TYR A 26 18.25 5.61 -13.19
N LEU A 27 17.24 5.73 -14.06
CA LEU A 27 17.13 4.97 -15.30
C LEU A 27 18.34 5.19 -16.24
N ALA A 28 18.83 6.43 -16.33
CA ALA A 28 19.98 6.78 -17.18
C ALA A 28 21.32 6.12 -16.76
N THR A 29 21.41 5.49 -15.58
CA THR A 29 22.62 4.74 -15.18
C THR A 29 22.76 3.37 -15.88
N GLY A 30 21.71 2.87 -16.54
CA GLY A 30 21.62 1.53 -17.11
C GLY A 30 21.98 1.37 -18.60
N THR A 31 22.71 2.31 -19.19
CA THR A 31 22.90 2.50 -20.66
C THR A 31 21.73 3.22 -21.35
N SER A 32 22.01 3.92 -22.45
CA SER A 32 20.99 4.47 -23.35
C SER A 32 20.28 3.34 -24.14
N LEU A 33 19.12 3.54 -24.78
CA LEU A 33 18.57 4.80 -25.32
C LEU A 33 17.03 4.84 -25.30
N ASN A 34 16.40 4.54 -24.17
CA ASN A 34 14.95 4.75 -23.98
C ASN A 34 14.66 5.16 -22.53
N LYS A 35 14.26 6.42 -22.32
CA LYS A 35 13.83 6.97 -21.02
C LYS A 35 12.35 6.61 -20.74
N ILE A 36 12.04 5.33 -20.79
CA ILE A 36 10.70 4.80 -20.56
C ILE A 36 10.56 4.59 -19.06
N PHE A 37 9.46 5.09 -18.47
CA PHE A 37 9.13 4.83 -17.08
C PHE A 37 8.53 3.43 -16.97
N SER A 38 8.84 2.68 -15.91
CA SER A 38 8.06 1.48 -15.62
C SER A 38 6.67 1.88 -15.14
N PHE A 39 5.68 0.99 -15.29
CA PHE A 39 4.32 1.23 -14.78
C PHE A 39 4.33 1.62 -13.28
N GLY A 40 5.22 1.02 -12.48
CA GLY A 40 5.39 1.38 -11.06
C GLY A 40 5.95 2.78 -10.82
N ASP A 41 6.79 3.31 -11.72
CA ASP A 41 7.28 4.70 -11.65
C ASP A 41 6.14 5.68 -12.00
N CYS A 42 5.35 5.37 -13.04
CA CYS A 42 4.17 6.14 -13.43
C CYS A 42 3.12 6.18 -12.31
N ASP A 43 2.79 5.01 -11.74
CA ASP A 43 1.84 4.86 -10.64
C ASP A 43 2.31 5.58 -9.38
N PHE A 44 3.62 5.53 -9.07
CA PHE A 44 4.19 6.26 -7.93
C PHE A 44 4.14 7.79 -8.13
N LEU A 45 4.46 8.28 -9.33
CA LEU A 45 4.36 9.72 -9.63
C LEU A 45 2.91 10.21 -9.59
N ASN A 46 1.95 9.40 -10.06
CA ASN A 46 0.53 9.69 -9.93
C ASN A 46 0.05 9.68 -8.47
N TYR A 47 0.47 8.69 -7.67
CA TYR A 47 0.24 8.63 -6.22
C TYR A 47 0.75 9.88 -5.51
N TRP A 48 2.01 10.25 -5.74
CA TRP A 48 2.64 11.40 -5.12
C TRP A 48 1.91 12.70 -5.44
N LEU A 49 1.50 12.90 -6.70
CA LEU A 49 0.80 14.12 -7.11
C LEU A 49 -0.62 14.18 -6.54
N ASN A 50 -1.36 13.06 -6.51
CA ASN A 50 -2.65 12.96 -5.82
C ASN A 50 -2.50 13.36 -4.34
N ASP A 51 -1.57 12.74 -3.62
CA ASP A 51 -1.34 12.98 -2.20
C ASP A 51 -1.06 14.46 -1.90
N LYS A 52 -0.10 15.03 -2.63
CA LYS A 52 0.33 16.42 -2.48
C LYS A 52 -0.76 17.41 -2.82
N LEU A 53 -1.57 17.16 -3.86
CA LEU A 53 -2.70 18.01 -4.20
C LEU A 53 -3.78 17.97 -3.12
N ARG A 54 -4.27 16.77 -2.73
CA ARG A 54 -5.33 16.63 -1.70
C ARG A 54 -4.93 17.27 -0.37
N LYS A 55 -3.68 17.08 0.07
CA LYS A 55 -3.15 17.69 1.29
C LYS A 55 -3.01 19.22 1.18
N SER A 56 -2.88 19.78 -0.03
CA SER A 56 -2.65 21.22 -0.27
C SER A 56 -3.88 22.06 -0.63
N VAL A 57 -4.88 21.50 -1.31
CA VAL A 57 -6.10 22.26 -1.66
C VAL A 57 -7.07 22.40 -0.49
N LYS A 58 -7.95 23.40 -0.51
CA LYS A 58 -8.98 23.62 0.53
C LYS A 58 -10.07 22.53 0.49
N ASP A 59 -10.48 22.16 -0.72
CA ASP A 59 -11.45 21.09 -1.00
C ASP A 59 -10.67 19.88 -1.53
N GLY A 60 -10.36 18.94 -0.63
CA GLY A 60 -9.46 17.81 -0.89
C GLY A 60 -10.02 16.75 -1.83
N ASP A 61 -11.31 16.79 -2.15
CA ASP A 61 -11.97 15.85 -3.08
C ASP A 61 -12.15 16.43 -4.49
N ASN A 62 -12.05 17.76 -4.62
CA ASN A 62 -12.14 18.48 -5.89
C ASN A 62 -10.76 18.89 -6.40
N ILE A 63 -9.93 17.88 -6.68
CA ILE A 63 -8.60 18.04 -7.30
C ILE A 63 -8.63 17.73 -8.79
N ASP A 64 -7.74 18.38 -9.53
CA ASP A 64 -7.47 18.09 -10.95
C ASP A 64 -5.99 17.71 -11.08
N VAL A 65 -5.73 16.40 -11.15
CA VAL A 65 -4.37 15.83 -11.22
C VAL A 65 -3.77 16.04 -12.60
N ARG A 66 -4.56 15.76 -13.66
CA ARG A 66 -4.12 15.86 -15.05
C ARG A 66 -3.85 17.31 -15.44
N GLY A 67 -4.81 18.21 -15.24
CA GLY A 67 -4.62 19.63 -15.58
C GLY A 67 -3.50 20.30 -14.79
N PHE A 68 -3.18 19.81 -13.58
CA PHE A 68 -1.99 20.27 -12.85
C PHE A 68 -0.68 19.74 -13.43
N TYR A 69 -0.62 18.46 -13.82
CA TYR A 69 0.52 17.92 -14.57
C TYR A 69 0.70 18.63 -15.92
N ASP A 70 -0.39 18.88 -16.65
CA ASP A 70 -0.38 19.61 -17.93
C ASP A 70 0.15 21.04 -17.75
N GLU A 71 -0.17 21.71 -16.65
CA GLU A 71 0.40 23.02 -16.28
C GLU A 71 1.89 22.93 -15.93
N ILE A 72 2.37 21.86 -15.29
CA ILE A 72 3.81 21.62 -15.06
C ILE A 72 4.52 21.43 -16.40
N LYS A 73 3.99 20.55 -17.25
CA LYS A 73 4.46 20.22 -18.61
C LYS A 73 4.52 21.46 -19.50
N ASN A 74 3.45 22.26 -19.55
CA ASN A 74 3.40 23.49 -20.35
C ASN A 74 4.33 24.60 -19.87
N LYS A 75 4.69 24.64 -18.58
CA LYS A 75 5.71 25.59 -18.06
C LYS A 75 7.15 25.12 -18.31
N ASN A 76 7.34 23.86 -18.69
CA ASN A 76 8.65 23.21 -18.81
C ASN A 76 8.74 22.37 -20.10
N GLN A 77 8.14 22.83 -21.22
CA GLN A 77 7.91 22.01 -22.42
C GLN A 77 9.17 21.30 -22.93
N GLY A 78 10.27 22.03 -23.11
CA GLY A 78 11.56 21.48 -23.56
C GLY A 78 12.30 20.58 -22.55
N PHE A 79 11.71 20.29 -21.39
CA PHE A 79 12.18 19.28 -20.45
C PHE A 79 11.31 18.00 -20.49
N PHE A 80 10.00 18.16 -20.71
CA PHE A 80 9.06 17.03 -20.80
C PHE A 80 8.92 16.46 -22.23
N SER A 81 9.32 17.19 -23.27
CA SER A 81 9.28 16.76 -24.68
C SER A 81 10.13 15.53 -25.01
N ASP A 82 11.16 15.26 -24.21
CA ASP A 82 12.27 14.36 -24.54
C ASP A 82 12.19 13.01 -23.81
N ASN A 83 11.05 12.70 -23.18
CA ASN A 83 10.81 11.51 -22.37
C ASN A 83 9.36 11.03 -22.52
N GLU A 84 9.01 9.90 -21.90
CA GLU A 84 7.62 9.40 -21.90
C GLU A 84 6.67 10.37 -21.16
N ASP A 85 5.46 10.48 -21.70
CA ASP A 85 4.45 11.43 -21.26
C ASP A 85 3.48 10.78 -20.26
N LEU A 86 3.42 11.35 -19.06
CA LEU A 86 2.61 10.80 -17.96
C LEU A 86 1.12 11.18 -18.03
N GLU A 87 0.69 11.93 -19.06
CA GLU A 87 -0.68 12.48 -19.16
C GLU A 87 -1.78 11.41 -19.08
N GLU A 88 -1.56 10.20 -19.64
CA GLU A 88 -2.51 9.08 -19.52
C GLU A 88 -2.48 8.39 -18.15
N TYR A 89 -1.40 8.53 -17.38
CA TYR A 89 -1.25 7.93 -16.04
C TYR A 89 -1.74 8.86 -14.92
N MET A 90 -1.73 10.18 -15.15
CA MET A 90 -2.14 11.21 -14.18
C MET A 90 -3.66 11.23 -13.96
N LYS A 91 -4.13 10.32 -13.11
CA LYS A 91 -5.54 10.03 -12.83
C LYS A 91 -5.86 10.29 -11.35
N ILE A 92 -7.05 10.84 -11.09
CA ILE A 92 -7.56 11.00 -9.72
C ILE A 92 -7.70 9.61 -9.08
N ILE A 93 -7.01 9.39 -7.97
CA ILE A 93 -7.08 8.16 -7.18
C ILE A 93 -8.22 8.31 -6.16
N ASP A 94 -9.03 7.27 -6.01
CA ASP A 94 -10.08 7.16 -5.00
C ASP A 94 -9.51 7.40 -3.58
N PRO A 95 -10.19 8.16 -2.69
CA PRO A 95 -9.66 8.49 -1.36
C PRO A 95 -9.29 7.27 -0.50
N GLU A 96 -10.08 6.19 -0.57
CA GLU A 96 -9.86 4.99 0.24
C GLU A 96 -8.80 4.06 -0.36
N ILE A 97 -8.60 4.10 -1.70
CA ILE A 97 -7.43 3.52 -2.36
C ILE A 97 -6.16 4.32 -2.00
N LEU A 98 -6.18 5.65 -2.10
CA LEU A 98 -5.02 6.51 -1.79
C LEU A 98 -4.54 6.28 -0.36
N LYS A 99 -5.45 6.22 0.61
CA LYS A 99 -5.17 5.90 2.01
C LYS A 99 -4.57 4.51 2.24
N ASN A 100 -4.81 3.56 1.35
CA ASN A 100 -4.12 2.26 1.36
C ASN A 100 -2.68 2.41 0.83
N MET A 101 -2.46 3.26 -0.18
CA MET A 101 -1.13 3.56 -0.73
C MET A 101 -0.28 4.37 0.26
N GLU A 102 -0.86 5.33 0.99
CA GLU A 102 -0.21 6.04 2.09
C GLU A 102 0.32 5.07 3.15
N LEU A 103 -0.51 4.11 3.58
CA LEU A 103 -0.12 3.10 4.58
C LEU A 103 1.00 2.17 4.08
N LEU A 104 0.99 1.81 2.80
CA LEU A 104 2.08 1.02 2.19
C LEU A 104 3.37 1.85 2.07
N TYR A 105 3.27 3.13 1.69
CA TYR A 105 4.40 4.04 1.62
C TYR A 105 5.08 4.22 2.99
N ASP A 106 4.27 4.46 4.04
CA ASP A 106 4.74 4.52 5.43
C ASP A 106 5.47 3.24 5.83
N LEU A 107 4.90 2.07 5.52
CA LEU A 107 5.49 0.76 5.83
C LEU A 107 6.86 0.55 5.18
N TYR A 108 6.97 0.79 3.86
CA TYR A 108 8.26 0.68 3.15
C TYR A 108 9.28 1.73 3.63
N TYR A 109 8.82 2.94 3.98
CA TYR A 109 9.67 3.95 4.59
C TYR A 109 10.23 3.46 5.93
N TYR A 110 9.38 2.99 6.87
CA TYR A 110 9.84 2.51 8.17
C TYR A 110 10.69 1.24 8.07
N GLU A 111 10.36 0.28 7.19
CA GLU A 111 11.22 -0.87 6.87
C GLU A 111 12.62 -0.39 6.44
N ARG A 112 12.69 0.47 5.41
CA ARG A 112 13.97 1.00 4.93
C ARG A 112 14.74 1.72 6.05
N ARG A 113 14.05 2.39 6.97
CA ARG A 113 14.69 3.02 8.13
C ARG A 113 15.27 2.03 9.13
N ILE A 114 14.55 0.96 9.44
CA ILE A 114 15.01 -0.11 10.35
C ILE A 114 16.20 -0.85 9.71
N LEU A 115 16.13 -1.16 8.41
CA LEU A 115 17.21 -1.86 7.69
C LEU A 115 18.49 -1.03 7.59
N ASN A 116 18.41 0.28 7.32
CA ASN A 116 19.59 1.16 7.33
C ASN A 116 20.27 1.18 8.71
N MET A 117 19.49 1.16 9.79
CA MET A 117 20.01 1.17 11.17
C MET A 117 20.57 -0.19 11.60
N LEU A 118 19.96 -1.30 11.18
CA LEU A 118 20.53 -2.65 11.35
C LEU A 118 21.87 -2.79 10.63
N LEU A 119 21.93 -2.40 9.35
CA LEU A 119 23.13 -2.47 8.51
C LEU A 119 24.19 -1.41 8.85
N ASN A 120 23.96 -0.56 9.85
CA ASN A 120 24.80 0.59 10.22
C ASN A 120 25.20 1.49 9.03
N GLN A 121 24.32 1.63 8.03
CA GLN A 121 24.51 2.53 6.90
C GLN A 121 24.20 3.96 7.36
N ASP A 122 25.01 4.96 6.95
CA ASP A 122 24.85 6.31 7.51
C ASP A 122 23.48 6.90 7.18
N TYR A 123 22.66 6.97 8.22
CA TYR A 123 21.32 7.49 8.12
C TYR A 123 21.31 9.01 8.33
N SER A 124 21.64 9.74 7.26
CA SER A 124 21.89 11.19 7.20
C SER A 124 20.64 12.09 7.34
N GLU A 125 19.81 11.83 8.36
CA GLU A 125 18.81 12.80 8.81
C GLU A 125 19.37 13.79 9.83
N LYS A 126 18.80 15.00 9.84
CA LYS A 126 19.07 16.04 10.85
C LYS A 126 18.61 15.63 12.25
N ASP A 127 17.54 14.85 12.33
CA ASP A 127 16.85 14.45 13.56
C ASP A 127 16.90 12.92 13.78
N LYS A 128 18.10 12.32 13.87
CA LYS A 128 18.25 10.85 14.04
C LYS A 128 17.41 10.31 15.22
N LYS A 129 16.26 9.69 14.93
CA LYS A 129 15.38 9.06 15.94
C LYS A 129 15.94 7.68 16.34
N PRO A 130 15.67 7.17 17.57
CA PRO A 130 16.07 5.82 17.97
C PRO A 130 15.31 4.76 17.16
N CYS A 131 15.85 3.54 17.04
CA CYS A 131 15.23 2.50 16.21
C CYS A 131 13.80 2.14 16.65
N SER A 132 13.53 2.23 17.96
CA SER A 132 12.20 2.08 18.56
C SER A 132 11.13 2.99 17.94
N TYR A 133 11.48 4.21 17.52
CA TYR A 133 10.55 5.11 16.83
C TYR A 133 10.10 4.53 15.48
N TYR A 134 11.02 3.97 14.70
CA TYR A 134 10.69 3.41 13.39
C TYR A 134 9.97 2.07 13.53
N THR A 135 10.36 1.20 14.48
CA THR A 135 9.64 -0.06 14.73
C THR A 135 8.22 0.18 15.24
N ASP A 136 8.03 1.11 16.19
CA ASP A 136 6.71 1.43 16.73
C ASP A 136 5.76 1.95 15.67
N ASN A 137 6.25 2.81 14.76
CA ASN A 137 5.41 3.39 13.71
C ASN A 137 5.17 2.38 12.56
N CYS A 138 6.17 1.57 12.18
CA CYS A 138 5.97 0.42 11.27
C CYS A 138 4.86 -0.49 11.77
N TYR A 139 4.94 -0.90 13.05
CA TYR A 139 3.98 -1.80 13.68
C TYR A 139 2.57 -1.20 13.82
N LYS A 140 2.46 0.11 14.11
CA LYS A 140 1.17 0.83 14.12
C LYS A 140 0.57 0.90 12.70
N SER A 141 1.32 1.34 11.71
CA SER A 141 0.86 1.41 10.32
C SER A 141 0.47 0.02 9.79
N TYR A 142 1.20 -1.04 10.18
CA TYR A 142 0.86 -2.41 9.81
C TYR A 142 -0.47 -2.86 10.40
N LYS A 143 -0.77 -2.54 11.67
CA LYS A 143 -2.09 -2.84 12.26
C LYS A 143 -3.22 -2.08 11.57
N THR A 144 -3.02 -0.79 11.28
CA THR A 144 -4.02 0.04 10.58
C THR A 144 -4.30 -0.49 9.17
N ALA A 145 -3.26 -0.91 8.46
CA ALA A 145 -3.40 -1.52 7.14
C ALA A 145 -4.03 -2.92 7.20
N LEU A 146 -3.68 -3.73 8.20
CA LEU A 146 -4.25 -5.05 8.46
C LEU A 146 -5.75 -4.97 8.77
N ASP A 147 -6.20 -4.03 9.60
CA ASP A 147 -7.63 -3.78 9.83
C ASP A 147 -8.36 -3.44 8.53
N ARG A 148 -7.85 -2.47 7.76
CA ARG A 148 -8.44 -2.08 6.45
C ARG A 148 -8.51 -3.26 5.47
N CYS A 149 -7.45 -4.05 5.39
CA CYS A 149 -7.45 -5.31 4.65
C CYS A 149 -8.59 -6.24 5.11
N LEU A 150 -8.68 -6.53 6.41
CA LEU A 150 -9.70 -7.40 7.02
C LEU A 150 -11.13 -6.84 6.90
N ASN A 151 -11.27 -5.54 6.62
CA ASN A 151 -12.53 -4.84 6.35
C ASN A 151 -12.88 -4.72 4.85
N GLY A 152 -12.13 -5.41 3.97
CA GLY A 152 -12.54 -5.67 2.58
C GLY A 152 -11.58 -5.16 1.50
N HIS A 153 -10.53 -4.43 1.85
CA HIS A 153 -9.52 -3.95 0.89
C HIS A 153 -8.59 -5.09 0.44
N LYS A 154 -9.11 -6.04 -0.36
CA LYS A 154 -8.43 -7.30 -0.76
C LYS A 154 -7.05 -7.09 -1.42
N GLU A 155 -6.88 -6.01 -2.18
CA GLU A 155 -5.60 -5.73 -2.85
C GLU A 155 -4.51 -5.30 -1.83
N LEU A 156 -4.87 -4.46 -0.85
CA LEU A 156 -3.99 -4.12 0.28
C LEU A 156 -3.56 -5.38 1.05
N CYS A 157 -4.40 -6.42 1.14
CA CYS A 157 -4.03 -7.69 1.77
C CYS A 157 -2.91 -8.44 1.04
N LYS A 158 -2.86 -8.35 -0.30
CA LYS A 158 -1.78 -8.96 -1.10
C LYS A 158 -0.48 -8.22 -0.84
N GLU A 159 -0.51 -6.89 -0.90
CA GLU A 159 0.67 -6.05 -0.65
C GLU A 159 1.19 -6.20 0.78
N LEU A 160 0.31 -6.29 1.79
CA LEU A 160 0.73 -6.55 3.18
C LEU A 160 1.34 -7.95 3.39
N LYS A 161 1.00 -8.93 2.54
CA LYS A 161 1.61 -10.26 2.55
C LYS A 161 2.99 -10.24 1.90
N TYR A 162 3.18 -9.49 0.82
CA TYR A 162 4.51 -9.25 0.22
C TYR A 162 5.42 -8.43 1.15
N PHE A 163 4.92 -7.31 1.69
CA PHE A 163 5.64 -6.47 2.65
C PHE A 163 6.10 -7.26 3.88
N LYS A 164 5.19 -7.99 4.55
CA LYS A 164 5.55 -8.79 5.73
C LYS A 164 6.60 -9.87 5.42
N LYS A 165 6.57 -10.44 4.20
CA LYS A 165 7.61 -11.39 3.75
C LYS A 165 8.96 -10.70 3.53
N SER A 166 8.99 -9.52 2.90
CA SER A 166 10.20 -8.68 2.74
C SER A 166 10.81 -8.33 4.09
N TYR A 167 9.96 -7.81 4.99
CA TYR A 167 10.35 -7.36 6.32
C TYR A 167 10.98 -8.49 7.12
N ASN A 168 10.29 -9.63 7.26
CA ASN A 168 10.80 -10.81 7.97
C ASN A 168 12.14 -11.30 7.39
N PHE A 169 12.23 -11.51 6.08
CA PHE A 169 13.47 -11.93 5.42
C PHE A 169 14.64 -10.97 5.70
N SER A 170 14.36 -9.67 5.81
CA SER A 170 15.36 -8.63 6.01
C SER A 170 15.76 -8.44 7.48
N ILE A 171 14.87 -8.74 8.45
CA ILE A 171 15.20 -8.70 9.89
C ILE A 171 15.77 -10.01 10.45
N GLU A 172 15.55 -11.13 9.76
CA GLU A 172 16.09 -12.46 10.12
C GLU A 172 17.58 -12.63 9.78
N GLN A 173 18.17 -11.67 9.04
CA GLN A 173 19.60 -11.65 8.71
C GLN A 173 20.48 -11.54 9.97
N ASP A 174 21.61 -12.26 9.97
CA ASP A 174 22.60 -12.24 11.07
C ASP A 174 23.50 -11.00 11.02
N ILE A 175 22.87 -9.85 11.23
CA ILE A 175 23.49 -8.53 11.28
C ILE A 175 23.70 -8.13 12.75
N GLN A 176 24.89 -7.61 13.05
CA GLN A 176 25.23 -7.01 14.35
C GLN A 176 24.40 -5.75 14.59
N ASP A 177 23.40 -5.84 15.46
CA ASP A 177 22.46 -4.77 15.76
C ASP A 177 23.03 -3.72 16.75
N VAL A 178 23.92 -2.87 16.24
CA VAL A 178 24.54 -1.77 17.02
C VAL A 178 23.49 -0.75 17.49
N ASN A 179 22.34 -0.67 16.82
CA ASN A 179 21.27 0.29 17.11
C ASN A 179 20.14 -0.25 18.02
N ASN A 180 20.29 -1.48 18.55
CA ASN A 180 19.31 -2.16 19.42
C ASN A 180 17.89 -2.28 18.81
N CYS A 181 17.78 -2.31 17.48
CA CYS A 181 16.51 -2.54 16.78
C CYS A 181 15.85 -3.86 17.17
N LYS A 182 16.62 -4.96 17.22
CA LYS A 182 16.16 -6.33 17.50
C LYS A 182 15.59 -6.49 18.92
N THR A 183 15.88 -5.56 19.84
CA THR A 183 15.34 -5.55 21.22
C THR A 183 14.12 -4.64 21.40
N ALA A 184 13.74 -3.84 20.39
CA ALA A 184 12.56 -2.97 20.48
C ALA A 184 11.26 -3.80 20.53
N THR A 185 10.35 -3.42 21.43
CA THR A 185 9.10 -4.19 21.72
C THR A 185 8.28 -4.49 20.47
N ASN A 186 8.24 -3.55 19.52
CA ASN A 186 7.46 -3.65 18.29
C ASN A 186 8.31 -4.00 17.05
N PHE A 187 9.51 -4.57 17.24
CA PHE A 187 10.41 -4.94 16.14
C PHE A 187 9.84 -6.04 15.22
N ARG A 188 9.03 -6.96 15.76
CA ARG A 188 8.33 -7.99 14.97
C ARG A 188 6.90 -7.56 14.67
N LEU A 189 6.49 -7.72 13.41
CA LEU A 189 5.12 -7.50 12.97
C LEU A 189 4.18 -8.57 13.55
N PRO A 190 2.87 -8.29 13.71
CA PRO A 190 1.89 -9.27 14.20
C PRO A 190 1.89 -10.57 13.38
N GLU A 191 1.80 -11.73 14.05
CA GLU A 191 1.92 -13.04 13.40
C GLU A 191 0.75 -13.37 12.44
N GLN A 192 -0.43 -12.80 12.67
CA GLN A 192 -1.66 -12.97 11.88
C GLN A 192 -1.42 -12.88 10.36
N ASP A 193 -1.91 -13.87 9.58
CA ASP A 193 -1.94 -13.80 8.11
C ASP A 193 -3.27 -13.17 7.66
N PRO A 194 -3.25 -11.98 7.01
CA PRO A 194 -4.47 -11.32 6.53
C PRO A 194 -5.28 -12.18 5.56
N VAL A 195 -4.62 -12.96 4.71
CA VAL A 195 -5.28 -13.74 3.65
C VAL A 195 -6.01 -14.94 4.25
N LEU A 196 -5.37 -15.65 5.17
CA LEU A 196 -5.99 -16.78 5.89
C LEU A 196 -7.23 -16.34 6.68
N GLU A 197 -7.20 -15.16 7.30
CA GLU A 197 -8.37 -14.63 8.02
C GLU A 197 -9.50 -14.17 7.08
N ILE A 198 -9.18 -13.72 5.86
CA ILE A 198 -10.19 -13.46 4.84
C ILE A 198 -10.79 -14.77 4.32
N GLU A 199 -9.97 -15.77 4.01
CA GLU A 199 -10.44 -17.10 3.61
C GLU A 199 -11.37 -17.71 4.68
N LYS A 200 -11.02 -17.58 5.97
CA LYS A 200 -11.91 -17.95 7.10
C LYS A 200 -13.19 -17.13 7.13
N LYS A 201 -13.13 -15.78 7.04
CA LYS A 201 -14.32 -14.92 7.03
C LYS A 201 -15.25 -15.24 5.86
N GLU A 202 -14.71 -15.51 4.67
CA GLU A 202 -15.49 -15.86 3.49
C GLU A 202 -16.08 -17.26 3.61
N ALA A 203 -15.33 -18.25 4.10
CA ALA A 203 -15.85 -19.58 4.41
C ALA A 203 -16.98 -19.54 5.45
N MET A 204 -16.82 -18.79 6.55
CA MET A 204 -17.88 -18.60 7.55
C MET A 204 -19.10 -17.87 6.97
N ARG A 205 -18.90 -16.87 6.10
CA ARG A 205 -19.99 -16.17 5.42
C ARG A 205 -20.76 -17.11 4.48
N ILE A 206 -20.07 -17.97 3.75
CA ILE A 206 -20.67 -19.01 2.89
C ILE A 206 -21.41 -20.05 3.73
N GLN A 207 -20.85 -20.50 4.85
CA GLN A 207 -21.51 -21.41 5.80
C GLN A 207 -22.78 -20.80 6.39
N ASN A 208 -22.75 -19.53 6.79
CA ASN A 208 -23.94 -18.82 7.28
C ASN A 208 -25.00 -18.58 6.19
N LEU A 209 -24.60 -18.46 4.91
CA LEU A 209 -25.49 -18.43 3.75
C LEU A 209 -26.06 -19.81 3.35
N THR A 210 -25.50 -20.92 3.87
CA THR A 210 -25.89 -22.30 3.51
C THR A 210 -26.44 -23.12 4.68
N SER A 211 -26.55 -22.52 5.87
CA SER A 211 -27.05 -23.16 7.09
C SER A 211 -28.54 -22.90 7.33
N PRO A 212 -29.37 -23.88 7.77
CA PRO A 212 -29.22 -25.33 7.64
C PRO A 212 -30.42 -25.95 6.90
N LEU A 213 -30.99 -25.27 5.89
CA LEU A 213 -32.21 -25.72 5.18
C LEU A 213 -32.12 -27.14 4.58
N ILE A 214 -30.92 -27.63 4.28
CA ILE A 214 -30.67 -29.01 3.81
C ILE A 214 -31.09 -30.06 4.86
N VAL A 215 -31.01 -29.75 6.16
CA VAL A 215 -31.40 -30.67 7.25
C VAL A 215 -32.90 -30.98 7.23
N LEU A 216 -33.74 -30.06 6.75
CA LEU A 216 -35.18 -30.26 6.61
C LEU A 216 -35.60 -31.13 5.41
N LEU A 217 -34.69 -31.40 4.46
CA LEU A 217 -34.99 -32.21 3.27
C LEU A 217 -34.71 -33.71 3.46
N VAL A 218 -33.93 -34.11 4.46
CA VAL A 218 -33.61 -35.52 4.74
C VAL A 218 -34.60 -36.22 5.69
N THR A 219 -35.27 -35.48 6.58
CA THR A 219 -36.25 -36.06 7.52
C THR A 219 -37.48 -36.72 6.86
N PRO A 220 -38.04 -36.24 5.72
CA PRO A 220 -39.17 -36.93 5.07
C PRO A 220 -38.80 -38.26 4.42
N LEU A 221 -37.54 -38.40 3.98
CA LEU A 221 -37.06 -39.59 3.28
C LEU A 221 -36.93 -40.79 4.23
N ILE A 222 -36.40 -40.57 5.44
CA ILE A 222 -36.27 -41.58 6.49
C ILE A 222 -37.65 -42.14 6.88
N TYR A 223 -38.67 -41.27 6.97
CA TYR A 223 -40.04 -41.69 7.30
C TYR A 223 -40.69 -42.52 6.18
N LYS A 224 -40.43 -42.19 4.90
CA LYS A 224 -40.86 -43.01 3.75
C LYS A 224 -40.26 -44.42 3.78
N VAL A 225 -38.96 -44.54 4.01
CA VAL A 225 -38.29 -45.86 4.07
C VAL A 225 -38.89 -46.73 5.17
N LYS A 226 -39.08 -46.19 6.38
CA LYS A 226 -39.62 -46.95 7.52
C LYS A 226 -41.05 -47.47 7.27
N LYS A 227 -41.87 -46.73 6.51
CA LYS A 227 -43.22 -47.17 6.11
C LYS A 227 -43.20 -48.27 5.04
N ILE A 228 -42.16 -48.36 4.21
CA ILE A 228 -42.03 -49.43 3.20
C ILE A 228 -41.63 -50.76 3.86
N THR A 229 -40.83 -50.73 4.94
CA THR A 229 -40.49 -51.94 5.71
C THR A 229 -41.74 -52.53 6.39
N LEU A 230 -42.51 -51.69 7.11
CA LEU A 230 -43.73 -52.06 7.85
C LEU A 230 -44.95 -52.45 6.97
N ILE A 231 -44.75 -52.70 5.68
CA ILE A 231 -45.77 -53.20 4.73
C ILE A 231 -45.31 -54.54 4.12
N LYS A 232 -44.17 -55.10 4.58
CA LYS A 232 -43.61 -56.38 4.13
C LYS A 232 -43.53 -57.46 5.21
N ASP A 233 -43.95 -57.12 6.43
CA ASP A 233 -44.16 -58.02 7.58
C ASP A 233 -45.66 -58.20 7.83
#